data_AF-A0A496Q5H6-F1
#
_entry.id   AF-A0A496Q5H6-F1
#
_cell.length_a   1.000
_cell.length_b   1.000
_cell.length_c   1.000
_cell.angle_alpha   90.00
_cell.angle_beta   90.00
_cell.angle_gamma   90.00
#
_symmetry.space_group_name_H-M   'P 1'
#
loop_
_entity.id
_entity.type
_entity.pdbx_description
1 polymer ?
#
loop_
_entity_poly.entity_id
_entity_poly.type
_entity_poly.pdbx_seq_one_letter_code
_entity_poly.pdbx_strand_id
1 'polypeptide(L)'
;MAKVDVDVVATILNDSSVDPEVVEQILRKIQQELKLQEEMAEATREPRVKNQYVVLLSDPLNQVEVEDLVGWVVQIPEMESPATITDRIIRATHEFNTSPKGRKFPAKSIGEACEVVGPKFLKPEHLSIKTKLPVSVIKTDNRMPEDKGDKISLSDLKG
;
A
#
# COMPACT_ATOMS: atom_id res chain seq x y z
N MET A 1 11.84 -7.80 13.92
CA MET A 1 12.34 -8.03 15.28
C MET A 1 11.55 -7.13 16.22
N ALA A 2 11.23 -7.58 17.43
CA ALA A 2 10.56 -6.73 18.41
C ALA A 2 11.52 -5.58 18.78
N LYS A 3 11.04 -4.33 18.67
CA LYS A 3 11.82 -3.15 19.03
C LYS A 3 11.80 -3.09 20.57
N VAL A 4 12.93 -3.42 21.20
CA VAL A 4 13.07 -3.33 22.65
C VAL A 4 13.33 -1.87 23.00
N ASP A 5 12.58 -1.37 23.97
CA ASP A 5 12.72 0.01 24.44
C ASP A 5 14.01 0.16 25.27
N VAL A 6 14.83 1.14 24.91
CA VAL A 6 16.12 1.41 25.57
C VAL A 6 15.89 1.84 27.02
N ASP A 7 14.76 2.47 27.32
CA ASP A 7 14.42 2.92 28.67
C ASP A 7 14.08 1.73 29.60
N VAL A 8 13.47 0.68 29.04
CA VAL A 8 13.24 -0.59 29.76
C VAL A 8 14.56 -1.29 30.05
N VAL A 9 15.49 -1.28 29.10
CA VAL A 9 16.84 -1.86 29.28
C VAL A 9 17.62 -1.08 30.35
N ALA A 10 17.55 0.25 30.34
CA ALA A 10 18.19 1.10 31.35
C ALA A 10 17.65 0.85 32.77
N THR A 11 16.33 0.69 32.89
CA THR A 11 15.68 0.41 34.19
C THR A 11 16.13 -0.94 34.75
N ILE A 12 16.13 -1.99 33.91
CA ILE A 12 16.56 -3.35 34.33
C ILE A 12 18.05 -3.37 34.72
N LEU A 13 18.90 -2.66 33.98
CA LEU A 13 20.34 -2.59 34.27
C LEU A 13 20.62 -1.87 35.59
N ASN A 14 19.88 -0.81 35.90
CA ASN A 14 19.97 -0.09 37.17
C ASN A 14 19.46 -0.93 38.36
N ASP A 15 18.35 -1.66 38.18
CA ASP A 15 17.79 -2.54 39.21
C ASP A 15 18.71 -3.74 39.51
N SER A 16 19.56 -4.12 38.57
CA SER A 16 20.49 -5.26 38.67
C SER A 16 21.77 -4.95 39.47
N SER A 17 21.91 -3.75 40.05
CA SER A 17 23.11 -3.33 40.81
C SER A 17 24.42 -3.41 40.01
N VAL A 18 24.35 -3.19 38.69
CA VAL A 18 25.53 -3.10 37.82
C VAL A 18 26.21 -1.75 38.06
N ASP A 19 27.54 -1.71 37.97
CA ASP A 19 28.31 -0.48 38.12
C ASP A 19 27.77 0.61 37.16
N PRO A 20 27.42 1.81 37.65
CA PRO A 20 26.91 2.91 36.83
C PRO A 20 27.77 3.22 35.60
N GLU A 21 29.09 3.07 35.72
CA GLU A 21 30.02 3.33 34.61
C GLU A 21 29.89 2.26 33.51
N VAL A 22 29.61 1.01 33.89
CA VAL A 22 29.36 -0.10 32.97
C VAL A 22 27.98 0.05 32.31
N VAL A 23 26.97 0.52 33.05
CA VAL A 23 25.64 0.80 32.49
C VAL A 23 25.72 1.89 31.42
N GLU A 24 26.45 2.98 31.67
CA GLU A 24 26.61 4.06 30.70
C GLU A 24 27.35 3.56 29.43
N GLN A 25 28.40 2.75 29.60
CA GLN A 25 29.11 2.14 28.47
C GLN A 25 28.22 1.23 27.63
N ILE A 26 27.34 0.44 28.26
CA ILE A 26 26.40 -0.44 27.56
C ILE A 26 25.35 0.38 26.80
N LEU A 27 24.78 1.41 27.42
CA LEU A 27 23.80 2.28 26.76
C LEU A 27 24.41 3.02 25.56
N ARG A 28 25.64 3.53 25.68
CA ARG A 28 26.36 4.15 24.55
C ARG A 28 26.58 3.16 23.40
N LYS A 29 26.97 1.92 23.69
CA LYS A 29 27.13 0.88 22.66
C LYS A 29 25.81 0.53 21.97
N ILE A 30 24.72 0.42 22.73
CA ILE A 30 23.39 0.17 22.19
C ILE A 30 22.96 1.32 21.26
N GLN A 31 23.13 2.57 21.69
CA GLN A 31 22.80 3.74 20.88
C GLN A 31 23.66 3.81 19.60
N GLN A 32 24.95 3.50 19.70
CA GLN A 32 25.85 3.48 18.55
C GLN A 32 25.43 2.41 17.52
N GLU A 33 25.06 1.21 17.98
CA GLU A 33 24.57 0.17 17.07
C GLU A 33 23.19 0.46 16.48
N LEU A 34 22.28 1.06 17.25
CA LEU A 34 21.01 1.53 16.72
C LEU A 34 21.24 2.56 15.62
N LYS A 35 22.17 3.50 15.83
CA LYS A 35 22.51 4.52 14.85
C LYS A 35 23.15 3.93 13.59
N LEU A 36 24.07 2.98 13.74
CA LEU A 36 24.65 2.24 12.61
C LEU A 36 23.60 1.45 11.83
N GLN A 37 22.65 0.80 12.52
CA GLN A 37 21.54 0.10 11.87
C GLN A 37 20.60 1.07 11.12
N GLU A 38 20.33 2.25 11.69
CA GLU A 38 19.54 3.29 11.04
C GLU A 38 20.28 3.87 9.82
N GLU A 39 21.57 4.17 9.93
CA GLU A 39 22.40 4.65 8.82
C GLU A 39 22.53 3.60 7.70
N MET A 40 22.68 2.32 8.03
CA MET A 40 22.68 1.23 7.06
C MET A 40 21.30 1.07 6.39
N ALA A 41 20.21 1.21 7.15
CA ALA A 41 18.85 1.18 6.62
C ALA A 41 18.53 2.39 5.75
N GLU A 42 19.10 3.57 6.05
CA GLU A 42 18.97 4.77 5.24
C GLU A 42 19.83 4.72 3.98
N ALA A 43 21.04 4.17 4.06
CA ALA A 43 21.91 3.97 2.89
C ALA A 43 21.34 2.93 1.91
N THR A 44 20.52 1.98 2.39
CA THR A 44 19.79 1.01 1.55
C THR A 44 18.37 1.44 1.20
N ARG A 45 17.88 2.60 1.67
CA ARG A 45 16.60 3.13 1.19
C ARG A 45 16.77 3.49 -0.28
N GLU A 46 16.14 2.68 -1.13
CA GLU A 46 15.99 2.98 -2.54
C GLU A 46 15.46 4.43 -2.72
N PRO A 47 15.92 5.14 -3.77
CA PRO A 47 15.50 6.51 -4.02
C PRO A 47 13.98 6.63 -3.91
N ARG A 48 13.47 7.69 -3.27
CA ARG A 48 12.02 7.89 -3.10
C ARG A 48 11.35 7.98 -4.47
N VAL A 49 10.89 6.84 -4.99
CA VAL A 49 10.18 6.76 -6.26
C VAL A 49 8.83 7.43 -6.05
N LYS A 50 8.57 8.49 -6.82
CA LYS A 50 7.24 9.10 -6.82
C LYS A 50 6.25 8.07 -7.32
N ASN A 51 5.15 7.93 -6.59
CA ASN A 51 4.13 6.94 -6.89
C ASN A 51 2.88 7.66 -7.41
N GLN A 52 2.28 7.09 -8.44
CA GLN A 52 0.96 7.46 -8.92
C GLN A 52 -0.09 6.49 -8.38
N TYR A 53 -1.31 6.98 -8.25
CA TYR A 53 -2.49 6.16 -8.00
C TYR A 53 -3.28 6.04 -9.28
N VAL A 54 -3.69 4.83 -9.62
CA VAL A 54 -4.45 4.56 -10.83
C VAL A 54 -5.86 4.17 -10.42
N VAL A 55 -6.78 5.13 -10.41
CA VAL A 55 -8.24 4.98 -10.61
C VAL A 55 -8.80 6.36 -10.96
N LEU A 56 -9.33 6.54 -12.17
CA LEU A 56 -10.27 7.62 -12.48
C LEU A 56 -11.04 7.24 -13.76
N LEU A 57 -12.37 7.31 -13.71
CA LEU A 57 -13.24 6.97 -14.83
C LEU A 57 -14.03 8.21 -15.26
N SER A 58 -13.67 8.76 -16.43
CA SER A 58 -14.36 9.83 -17.12
C SER A 58 -14.83 9.29 -18.46
N ASP A 59 -16.12 9.33 -18.72
CA ASP A 59 -16.73 8.76 -19.94
C ASP A 59 -17.56 9.83 -20.66
N PRO A 60 -16.90 10.78 -21.35
CA PRO A 60 -17.57 11.88 -22.03
C PRO A 60 -18.36 11.45 -23.27
N LEU A 61 -18.12 10.24 -23.79
CA LEU A 61 -18.81 9.67 -24.95
C LEU A 61 -19.88 8.64 -24.56
N ASN A 62 -20.07 8.42 -23.27
CA ASN A 62 -21.06 7.51 -22.71
C ASN A 62 -20.93 6.05 -23.23
N GLN A 63 -19.70 5.61 -23.52
CA GLN A 63 -19.43 4.29 -24.12
C GLN A 63 -19.42 3.17 -23.09
N VAL A 64 -19.35 3.51 -21.81
CA VAL A 64 -19.45 2.54 -20.73
C VAL A 64 -20.93 2.35 -20.41
N GLU A 65 -21.52 1.32 -21.03
CA GLU A 65 -22.94 0.96 -20.88
C GLU A 65 -23.23 0.22 -19.56
N VAL A 66 -22.20 -0.11 -18.77
CA VAL A 66 -22.35 -0.94 -17.56
C VAL A 66 -22.69 -0.08 -16.36
N GLU A 67 -23.94 -0.17 -15.91
CA GLU A 67 -24.37 0.23 -14.56
C GLU A 67 -23.62 -0.62 -13.51
N ASP A 68 -23.24 -0.04 -12.37
CA ASP A 68 -22.52 -0.69 -11.27
C ASP A 68 -21.05 -1.12 -11.51
N LEU A 69 -20.25 -0.26 -12.14
CA LEU A 69 -18.80 -0.47 -12.18
C LEU A 69 -18.18 -0.48 -10.78
N VAL A 70 -17.30 -1.44 -10.55
CA VAL A 70 -16.47 -1.53 -9.35
C VAL A 70 -15.01 -1.78 -9.70
N GLY A 71 -14.09 -1.28 -8.88
CA GLY A 71 -12.65 -1.40 -9.13
C GLY A 71 -11.81 -1.37 -7.87
N TRP A 72 -10.49 -1.40 -8.01
CA TRP A 72 -9.55 -1.32 -6.89
C TRP A 72 -8.54 -0.20 -7.12
N VAL A 73 -8.14 0.47 -6.04
CA VAL A 73 -7.10 1.48 -6.10
C VAL A 73 -5.73 0.82 -6.02
N VAL A 74 -4.97 0.96 -7.11
CA VAL A 74 -3.60 0.46 -7.22
C VAL A 74 -2.63 1.63 -7.26
N GLN A 75 -1.58 1.53 -6.47
CA GLN A 75 -0.45 2.44 -6.46
C GLN A 75 0.74 1.79 -7.18
N ILE A 76 1.33 2.53 -8.12
CA ILE A 76 2.51 2.13 -8.90
C ILE A 76 3.52 3.30 -8.98
N PRO A 77 4.79 3.05 -9.31
CA PRO A 77 5.74 4.11 -9.67
C PRO A 77 5.23 4.99 -10.82
N GLU A 78 5.55 6.29 -10.81
CA GLU A 78 5.20 7.23 -11.88
C GLU A 78 5.79 6.87 -13.24
N MET A 79 6.97 6.23 -13.26
CA MET A 79 7.64 5.83 -14.51
C MET A 79 7.08 4.52 -15.10
N GLU A 80 6.20 3.84 -14.38
CA GLU A 80 5.66 2.54 -14.78
C GLU A 80 4.33 2.69 -15.51
N SER A 81 4.11 1.86 -16.53
CA SER A 81 2.90 1.92 -17.35
C SER A 81 1.69 1.28 -16.66
N PRO A 82 0.57 2.00 -16.50
CA PRO A 82 -0.68 1.44 -15.94
C PRO A 82 -1.25 0.26 -16.73
N ALA A 83 -0.95 0.16 -18.04
CA ALA A 83 -1.47 -0.90 -18.89
C ALA A 83 -1.06 -2.32 -18.45
N THR A 84 0.06 -2.41 -17.71
CA THR A 84 0.64 -3.70 -17.29
C THR A 84 0.23 -4.13 -15.88
N ILE A 85 -0.65 -3.37 -15.21
CA ILE A 85 -1.07 -3.64 -13.82
C ILE A 85 -1.68 -5.04 -13.69
N THR A 86 -2.57 -5.42 -14.61
CA THR A 86 -3.25 -6.72 -14.56
C THR A 86 -2.25 -7.88 -14.66
N ASP A 87 -1.31 -7.81 -15.60
CA ASP A 87 -0.29 -8.86 -15.78
C ASP A 87 0.60 -9.01 -14.55
N ARG A 88 0.99 -7.88 -13.93
CA ARG A 88 1.78 -7.85 -12.69
C ARG A 88 1.02 -8.47 -11.51
N ILE A 89 -0.27 -8.16 -11.37
CA ILE A 89 -1.12 -8.79 -10.34
C ILE A 89 -1.19 -10.30 -10.56
N ILE A 90 -1.35 -10.76 -11.81
CA ILE A 90 -1.39 -12.17 -12.15
C ILE A 90 -0.07 -12.86 -11.76
N ARG A 91 1.09 -12.28 -12.10
CA ARG A 91 2.41 -12.83 -11.71
C ARG A 91 2.57 -12.92 -10.19
N ALA A 92 2.28 -11.84 -9.47
CA ALA A 92 2.33 -11.83 -8.00
C ALA A 92 1.40 -12.89 -7.38
N THR A 93 0.23 -13.12 -8.00
CA THR A 93 -0.75 -14.11 -7.57
C THR A 93 -0.25 -15.53 -7.81
N HIS A 94 0.36 -15.81 -8.96
CA HIS A 94 0.99 -17.10 -9.22
C HIS A 94 2.06 -17.40 -8.17
N GLU A 95 2.91 -16.42 -7.85
CA GLU A 95 3.93 -16.58 -6.82
C GLU A 95 3.30 -16.82 -5.44
N PHE A 96 2.28 -16.04 -5.06
CA PHE A 96 1.52 -16.26 -3.82
C PHE A 96 0.95 -17.68 -3.74
N ASN A 97 0.38 -18.18 -4.83
CA ASN A 97 -0.24 -19.51 -4.90
C ASN A 97 0.79 -20.65 -4.72
N THR A 98 2.08 -20.42 -5.00
CA THR A 98 3.13 -21.40 -4.68
C THR A 98 3.49 -21.47 -3.19
N SER A 99 3.16 -20.43 -2.42
CA SER A 99 3.50 -20.34 -0.99
C SER A 99 2.68 -21.33 -0.13
N PRO A 100 3.12 -21.68 1.10
CA PRO A 100 2.36 -22.59 1.98
C PRO A 100 0.92 -22.13 2.27
N LYS A 101 0.69 -20.80 2.33
CA LYS A 101 -0.65 -20.23 2.52
C LYS A 101 -1.46 -20.28 1.23
N GLY A 102 -0.86 -19.87 0.10
CA GLY A 102 -1.52 -19.89 -1.20
C GLY A 102 -1.83 -21.29 -1.72
N ARG A 103 -1.03 -22.31 -1.38
CA ARG A 103 -1.36 -23.71 -1.71
C ARG A 103 -2.60 -24.22 -0.98
N LYS A 104 -2.84 -23.73 0.25
CA LYS A 104 -4.04 -24.07 1.02
C LYS A 104 -5.26 -23.25 0.58
N PHE A 105 -5.03 -21.98 0.26
CA PHE A 105 -6.07 -21.02 -0.14
C PHE A 105 -5.58 -20.21 -1.36
N PRO A 106 -5.66 -20.79 -2.57
CA PRO A 106 -5.17 -20.12 -3.77
C PRO A 106 -6.14 -19.03 -4.20
N ALA A 107 -5.60 -17.88 -4.60
CA ALA A 107 -6.38 -16.84 -5.25
C ALA A 107 -6.55 -17.20 -6.74
N LYS A 108 -7.79 -17.18 -7.23
CA LYS A 108 -8.20 -17.61 -8.56
C LYS A 108 -8.75 -16.48 -9.41
N SER A 109 -9.12 -15.36 -8.80
CA SER A 109 -9.61 -14.16 -9.48
C SER A 109 -8.76 -12.93 -9.12
N ILE A 110 -8.85 -11.89 -9.94
CA ILE A 110 -8.21 -10.59 -9.65
C ILE A 110 -8.77 -9.99 -8.35
N GLY A 111 -10.06 -10.14 -8.08
CA GLY A 111 -10.66 -9.65 -6.83
C GLY A 111 -10.07 -10.34 -5.59
N GLU A 112 -9.97 -11.67 -5.62
CA GLU A 112 -9.32 -12.44 -4.56
C GLU A 112 -7.84 -12.09 -4.42
N ALA A 113 -7.15 -11.84 -5.54
CA ALA A 113 -5.76 -11.40 -5.54
C ALA A 113 -5.61 -10.06 -4.82
N CYS A 114 -6.49 -9.09 -5.12
CA CYS A 114 -6.49 -7.78 -4.47
C CYS A 114 -6.72 -7.88 -2.95
N GLU A 115 -7.55 -8.81 -2.51
CA GLU A 115 -7.86 -9.02 -1.11
C GLU A 115 -6.72 -9.75 -0.36
N VAL A 116 -6.32 -10.92 -0.86
CA VAL A 116 -5.52 -11.89 -0.11
C VAL A 116 -4.02 -11.74 -0.35
N VAL A 117 -3.59 -11.30 -1.54
CA VAL A 117 -2.16 -11.19 -1.86
C VAL A 117 -1.55 -10.04 -1.08
N GLY A 118 -0.52 -10.37 -0.30
CA GLY A 118 0.12 -9.44 0.61
C GLY A 118 1.27 -8.66 -0.04
N PRO A 119 1.78 -7.61 0.64
CA PRO A 119 2.91 -6.79 0.15
C PRO A 119 4.17 -7.58 -0.19
N LYS A 120 4.37 -8.75 0.44
CA LYS A 120 5.50 -9.64 0.16
C LYS A 120 5.61 -10.03 -1.32
N PHE A 121 4.47 -10.25 -1.98
CA PHE A 121 4.41 -10.68 -3.38
C PHE A 121 4.13 -9.52 -4.33
N LEU A 122 3.50 -8.44 -3.85
CA LEU A 122 3.18 -7.28 -4.67
C LEU A 122 4.35 -6.31 -4.86
N LYS A 123 5.21 -6.15 -3.84
CA LYS A 123 6.36 -5.23 -3.91
C LYS A 123 7.38 -5.58 -5.00
N PRO A 124 7.75 -6.87 -5.23
CA PRO A 124 8.63 -7.24 -6.33
C PRO A 124 8.10 -6.86 -7.72
N GLU A 125 6.78 -6.81 -7.87
CA GLU A 125 6.11 -6.39 -9.11
C GLU A 125 5.82 -4.87 -9.15
N HIS A 126 6.35 -4.11 -8.19
CA HIS A 126 6.15 -2.67 -8.01
C HIS A 126 4.67 -2.27 -7.83
N LEU A 127 3.89 -3.10 -7.14
CA LEU A 127 2.48 -2.87 -6.88
C LEU A 127 2.18 -2.63 -5.39
N SER A 128 1.24 -1.73 -5.11
CA SER A 128 0.59 -1.63 -3.81
C SER A 128 -0.91 -1.43 -3.97
N ILE A 129 -1.69 -2.43 -3.53
CA ILE A 129 -3.15 -2.38 -3.57
C ILE A 129 -3.64 -1.67 -2.30
N LYS A 130 -4.39 -0.58 -2.47
CA LYS A 130 -4.83 0.31 -1.37
C LYS A 130 -6.22 -0.01 -0.85
N THR A 131 -7.09 -0.51 -1.72
CA THR A 131 -8.43 -0.94 -1.33
C THR A 131 -8.48 -2.46 -1.36
N LYS A 132 -8.93 -3.10 -0.28
CA LYS A 132 -9.10 -4.55 -0.22
C LYS A 132 -10.46 -5.00 -0.74
N LEU A 133 -11.47 -4.18 -0.48
CA LEU A 133 -12.78 -4.30 -1.09
C LEU A 133 -12.82 -3.50 -2.40
N PRO A 134 -13.60 -3.95 -3.39
CA PRO A 134 -13.86 -3.17 -4.58
C PRO A 134 -14.60 -1.87 -4.21
N VAL A 135 -14.21 -0.76 -4.82
CA VAL A 135 -14.84 0.55 -4.68
C VAL A 135 -15.74 0.81 -5.88
N SER A 136 -16.92 1.37 -5.64
CA SER A 136 -17.84 1.79 -6.69
C SER A 136 -17.24 2.91 -7.52
N VAL A 137 -17.46 2.83 -8.83
CA VAL A 137 -17.01 3.83 -9.79
C VAL A 137 -18.22 4.61 -10.26
N ILE A 138 -18.23 5.91 -9.98
CA ILE A 138 -19.26 6.82 -10.48
C ILE A 138 -18.73 7.45 -11.75
N LYS A 139 -19.52 7.37 -12.82
CA LYS A 139 -19.23 8.00 -14.09
C LYS A 139 -19.53 9.50 -14.01
N THR A 140 -18.65 10.31 -14.55
CA THR A 140 -18.85 11.76 -14.69
C THR A 140 -18.43 12.20 -16.10
N ASP A 141 -19.06 13.25 -16.61
CA ASP A 141 -18.65 13.96 -17.82
C ASP A 141 -17.55 14.99 -17.56
N ASN A 142 -17.07 15.05 -16.30
CA ASN A 142 -16.01 15.93 -15.83
C ASN A 142 -16.31 17.42 -16.09
N ARG A 143 -17.58 17.81 -16.01
CA ARG A 143 -18.03 19.21 -16.07
C ARG A 143 -18.63 19.64 -14.75
N MET A 144 -18.30 20.85 -14.31
CA MET A 144 -18.99 21.49 -13.20
C MET A 144 -20.22 22.23 -13.74
N PRO A 145 -21.37 22.16 -13.06
CA PRO A 145 -22.53 22.96 -13.45
C PRO A 145 -22.19 24.45 -13.32
N GLU A 146 -22.52 25.24 -14.34
CA GLU A 146 -22.34 26.70 -14.31
C GLU A 146 -23.41 27.33 -13.40
N ASP A 147 -23.04 28.39 -12.66
CA ASP A 147 -23.84 29.08 -11.61
C ASP A 147 -25.10 29.83 -12.12
N LYS A 148 -25.88 29.24 -13.01
CA LYS A 148 -27.15 29.82 -13.47
C LYS A 148 -28.32 28.87 -13.22
N GLY A 149 -28.74 28.80 -11.97
CA GLY A 149 -30.14 28.58 -11.58
C GLY A 149 -30.84 27.29 -12.05
N ASP A 150 -30.13 26.37 -12.72
CA ASP A 150 -30.72 25.12 -13.18
C ASP A 150 -30.80 24.17 -12.00
N LYS A 151 -32.02 24.08 -11.46
CA LYS A 151 -32.40 23.05 -10.50
C LYS A 151 -32.06 21.70 -11.13
N ILE A 152 -31.05 21.03 -10.60
CA ILE A 152 -30.78 19.62 -10.91
C ILE A 152 -32.09 18.88 -10.67
N SER A 153 -32.71 18.38 -11.74
CA SER A 153 -33.98 17.69 -11.62
C SER A 153 -33.70 16.33 -11.00
N LEU A 154 -34.60 15.84 -10.13
CA LEU A 154 -34.46 14.52 -9.51
C LEU A 154 -34.39 13.36 -10.52
N SER A 155 -34.77 13.61 -11.78
CA SER A 155 -34.59 12.69 -12.91
C SER A 155 -33.15 12.60 -13.41
N ASP A 156 -32.33 13.64 -13.20
CA ASP A 156 -30.91 13.65 -13.59
C ASP A 156 -30.01 12.93 -12.56
N LEU A 157 -30.55 12.66 -11.37
CA LEU A 157 -29.87 11.96 -10.26
C LEU A 157 -30.17 10.45 -10.22
N LYS A 158 -30.94 9.93 -11.18
CA LYS A 158 -31.17 8.49 -11.36
C LYS A 158 -30.44 8.02 -12.61
N GLY A 159 -29.14 7.82 -12.47
CA GLY A 159 -28.30 7.00 -13.33
C GLY A 159 -27.52 6.03 -12.44
#